data_AF-R0G9W7-F1
#
_entry.id   AF-R0G9W7-F1
#
_cell.length_a   1.000
_cell.length_b   1.000
_cell.length_c   1.000
_cell.angle_alpha   90.00
_cell.angle_beta   90.00
_cell.angle_gamma   90.00
#
_symmetry.space_group_name_H-M   'P 1'
#
loop_
_entity.id
_entity.type
_entity.pdbx_description
1 polymer ?
#
loop_
_entity_poly.entity_id
_entity_poly.type
_entity_poly.pdbx_seq_one_letter_code
_entity_poly.pdbx_strand_id
1 'polypeptide(L)'
;KAEFGQWCVADPQIPDSVTQSALNWACQQGGVDCSTIQPNQPCFEPNTIKNHASVVFNNYYQILKHMGADCYFSSAAILTQRDPSNYLISLINQDLDLLYVYDLMI
;
A
#
# COMPACT_ATOMS: atom_id res chain seq x y z
N LYS A 1 -0.77 -25.29 8.78
CA LYS A 1 -1.92 -24.37 8.60
C LYS A 1 -1.44 -23.25 7.70
N ALA A 2 -1.99 -23.09 6.50
CA ALA A 2 -1.72 -21.89 5.72
C ALA A 2 -2.46 -20.75 6.43
N GLU A 3 -1.72 -19.84 7.06
CA GLU A 3 -2.31 -18.57 7.49
C GLU A 3 -2.55 -17.76 6.22
N PHE A 4 -3.81 -17.52 5.89
CA PHE A 4 -4.15 -16.48 4.93
C PHE A 4 -3.73 -15.16 5.59
N GLY A 5 -2.61 -14.59 5.14
CA GLY A 5 -2.15 -13.30 5.63
C GLY A 5 -3.22 -12.24 5.43
N GLN A 6 -3.38 -11.33 6.38
CA GLN A 6 -4.17 -10.12 6.19
C GLN A 6 -3.21 -8.97 5.97
N TRP A 7 -3.40 -8.23 4.88
CA TRP A 7 -2.63 -7.04 4.53
C TRP A 7 -3.53 -5.83 4.54
N CYS A 8 -2.97 -4.69 4.96
CA CYS A 8 -3.65 -3.40 4.91
C CYS A 8 -3.06 -2.58 3.77
N VAL A 9 -3.85 -2.26 2.75
CA VAL A 9 -3.39 -1.55 1.55
C VAL A 9 -4.22 -0.32 1.31
N ALA A 10 -3.68 0.67 0.59
CA ALA A 10 -4.43 1.87 0.23
C ALA A 10 -5.63 1.49 -0.67
N ASP A 11 -6.77 2.11 -0.40
CA ASP A 11 -7.96 1.93 -1.24
C ASP A 11 -7.80 2.72 -2.55
N PRO A 12 -7.83 2.07 -3.72
CA PRO A 12 -7.67 2.75 -5.01
C PRO A 12 -8.82 3.69 -5.34
N GLN A 13 -9.99 3.54 -4.72
CA GLN A 13 -11.17 4.37 -4.97
C GLN A 13 -11.13 5.73 -4.24
N ILE A 14 -10.23 5.87 -3.27
CA ILE A 14 -10.14 7.07 -2.44
C ILE A 14 -9.28 8.14 -3.15
N PRO A 15 -9.62 9.43 -3.06
CA PRO A 15 -8.77 10.48 -3.63
C PRO A 15 -7.36 10.52 -3.03
N ASP A 16 -6.36 10.81 -3.86
CA ASP A 16 -4.96 10.91 -3.44
C ASP A 16 -4.74 11.94 -2.32
N SER A 17 -5.50 13.04 -2.30
CA SER A 17 -5.42 14.03 -1.23
C SER A 17 -5.77 13.44 0.15
N VAL A 18 -6.83 12.62 0.21
CA VAL A 18 -7.26 11.93 1.44
C VAL A 18 -6.23 10.88 1.83
N THR A 19 -5.74 10.11 0.86
CA THR A 19 -4.70 9.10 1.11
C THR A 19 -3.39 9.72 1.58
N GLN A 20 -2.98 10.86 1.02
CA GLN A 20 -1.78 11.58 1.43
C GLN A 20 -1.91 12.09 2.87
N SER A 21 -3.07 12.63 3.26
CA SER A 21 -3.31 13.04 4.65
C SER A 21 -3.20 11.86 5.62
N ALA A 22 -3.77 10.71 5.26
CA ALA A 22 -3.68 9.50 6.08
C ALA A 22 -2.25 8.93 6.14
N LEU A 23 -1.51 8.97 5.03
CA LEU A 23 -0.10 8.59 4.96
C LEU A 23 0.75 9.48 5.87
N ASN A 24 0.57 10.80 5.78
CA ASN A 24 1.29 11.77 6.62
C ASN A 24 1.02 11.52 8.12
N TRP A 25 -0.23 11.24 8.48
CA TRP A 25 -0.59 10.90 9.86
C TRP A 25 0.13 9.62 10.32
N ALA A 26 0.17 8.58 9.49
CA ALA A 26 0.82 7.31 9.83
C ALA A 26 2.34 7.48 10.08
N CYS A 27 3.01 8.29 9.26
CA CYS A 27 4.44 8.59 9.39
C CYS A 27 4.78 9.45 10.62
N GLN A 28 3.85 10.27 11.08
CA GLN A 28 4.09 11.21 12.18
C GLN A 28 3.56 10.68 13.50
N GLN A 29 2.24 10.52 13.58
CA GLN A 29 1.52 10.16 14.81
C GLN A 29 1.35 8.64 14.94
N GLY A 30 1.26 7.94 13.79
CA GLY A 30 1.13 6.48 13.76
C GLY A 30 2.39 5.73 14.16
N GLY A 31 3.53 6.41 14.30
CA GLY A 31 4.79 5.83 14.78
C GLY A 31 5.47 4.88 13.79
N VAL A 32 5.13 4.95 12.50
CA VAL A 32 5.71 4.11 11.45
C VAL A 32 6.91 4.80 10.81
N ASP A 33 7.98 4.03 10.60
CA ASP A 33 9.12 4.52 9.81
C ASP A 33 8.75 4.61 8.31
N CYS A 34 8.73 5.83 7.80
CA CYS A 34 8.47 6.15 6.39
C CYS A 34 9.74 6.45 5.60
N SER A 35 10.93 6.12 6.13
CA SER A 35 12.19 6.25 5.41
C SER A 35 12.22 5.39 4.15
N THR A 36 11.60 4.20 4.17
CA THR A 36 11.64 3.21 3.08
C THR A 36 10.93 3.65 1.80
N ILE A 37 10.03 4.64 1.88
CA ILE A 37 9.28 5.21 0.75
C ILE A 37 9.89 6.52 0.24
N GLN A 38 11.08 6.91 0.70
CA GLN A 38 11.77 8.12 0.23
C GLN A 38 12.59 7.85 -1.05
N PRO A 39 12.94 8.89 -1.83
CA PRO A 39 13.79 8.71 -3.00
C PRO A 39 15.05 7.90 -2.71
N ASN A 40 15.41 6.99 -3.62
CA ASN A 40 16.52 6.03 -3.51
C ASN A 40 16.36 4.93 -2.46
N GLN A 41 15.15 4.70 -1.95
CA GLN A 41 14.87 3.64 -0.98
C GLN A 41 14.11 2.46 -1.64
N PRO A 42 14.16 1.26 -1.04
CA PRO A 42 13.65 0.04 -1.68
C PRO A 42 12.16 0.06 -2.02
N CYS A 43 11.36 0.87 -1.33
CA CYS A 43 9.91 0.95 -1.52
C CYS A 43 9.48 2.29 -2.13
N PHE A 44 10.40 3.00 -2.78
CA PHE A 44 10.09 4.25 -3.47
C PHE A 44 9.32 4.03 -4.78
N GLU A 45 9.65 2.98 -5.54
CA GLU A 45 9.00 2.72 -6.81
C GLU A 45 7.87 1.67 -6.70
N PRO A 46 6.75 1.86 -7.43
CA PRO A 46 6.44 3.03 -8.26
C PRO A 46 6.14 4.27 -7.40
N ASN A 47 6.62 5.43 -7.83
CA ASN A 47 6.46 6.71 -7.13
C ASN A 47 5.01 7.24 -7.22
N THR A 48 4.09 6.59 -6.51
CA THR A 48 2.69 7.00 -6.37
C THR A 48 2.29 7.05 -4.90
N ILE A 49 1.34 7.93 -4.59
CA ILE A 49 0.80 8.10 -3.24
C ILE A 49 0.19 6.78 -2.74
N LYS A 50 -0.50 6.04 -3.61
CA LYS A 50 -1.14 4.75 -3.29
C LYS A 50 -0.13 3.67 -2.94
N ASN A 51 0.97 3.60 -3.65
CA ASN A 51 2.01 2.60 -3.39
C ASN A 51 2.74 2.91 -2.08
N HIS A 52 3.15 4.16 -1.88
CA HIS A 52 3.77 4.59 -0.63
C HIS A 52 2.84 4.38 0.57
N ALA A 53 1.57 4.77 0.44
CA ALA A 53 0.57 4.57 1.48
C ALA A 53 0.35 3.08 1.79
N SER A 54 0.28 2.21 0.79
CA SER A 54 0.11 0.76 1.01
C SER A 54 1.26 0.16 1.80
N VAL A 55 2.50 0.58 1.54
CA VAL A 55 3.68 0.13 2.31
C VAL A 55 3.56 0.55 3.78
N VAL A 56 3.24 1.82 4.01
CA VAL A 56 3.15 2.40 5.36
C VAL A 56 1.96 1.86 6.15
N PHE A 57 0.78 1.76 5.52
CA PHE A 57 -0.43 1.22 6.13
C PHE A 57 -0.27 -0.26 6.49
N ASN A 58 0.35 -1.05 5.61
CA ASN A 58 0.63 -2.44 5.92
C ASN A 58 1.61 -2.54 7.10
N ASN A 59 2.67 -1.74 7.12
CA ASN A 59 3.65 -1.76 8.21
C ASN A 59 2.99 -1.42 9.56
N TYR A 60 2.20 -0.33 9.61
CA TYR A 60 1.38 0.03 10.77
C TYR A 60 0.52 -1.15 11.24
N TYR A 61 -0.23 -1.74 10.32
CA TYR A 61 -1.17 -2.80 10.64
C TYR A 61 -0.47 -4.06 11.12
N GLN A 62 0.62 -4.51 10.47
CA GLN A 62 1.33 -5.71 10.91
C GLN A 62 1.92 -5.53 12.32
N ILE A 63 2.46 -4.35 12.62
CA ILE A 63 3.05 -4.07 13.93
C ILE A 63 1.96 -3.94 15.00
N LEU A 64 0.82 -3.31 14.71
CA LEU A 64 -0.11 -2.91 15.77
C LEU A 64 -1.41 -3.74 15.83
N LYS A 65 -1.70 -4.61 14.84
CA LYS A 65 -2.96 -5.40 14.82
C LYS A 65 -3.15 -6.27 16.06
N HIS A 66 -2.06 -6.76 16.66
CA HIS A 66 -2.11 -7.56 17.88
C HIS A 66 -2.49 -6.73 19.12
N MET A 67 -2.39 -5.41 19.05
CA MET A 67 -2.85 -4.44 20.04
C MET A 67 -4.21 -3.82 19.69
N GLY A 68 -4.90 -4.36 18.67
CA GLY A 68 -6.24 -3.92 18.28
C GLY A 68 -6.29 -2.80 17.23
N ALA A 69 -5.17 -2.46 16.59
CA ALA A 69 -5.20 -1.51 15.47
C ALA A 69 -5.98 -2.07 14.29
N ASP A 70 -6.78 -1.20 13.66
CA ASP A 70 -7.52 -1.51 12.44
C ASP A 70 -6.81 -1.00 11.18
N CYS A 71 -7.37 -1.33 10.03
CA CYS A 71 -6.93 -0.85 8.73
C CYS A 71 -7.94 0.17 8.20
N TYR A 72 -8.18 1.25 8.95
CA TYR A 72 -9.17 2.25 8.55
C TYR A 72 -8.56 3.45 7.84
N PHE A 73 -7.54 4.10 8.43
CA PHE A 73 -6.85 5.26 7.86
C PHE A 73 -7.79 6.34 7.29
N SER A 74 -8.87 6.66 8.03
CA SER A 74 -9.92 7.58 7.56
C SER A 74 -10.55 7.12 6.23
N SER A 75 -10.88 5.83 6.13
CA SER A 75 -11.34 5.12 4.92
C SER A 75 -10.33 5.01 3.78
N ALA A 76 -9.09 5.48 3.95
CA ALA A 76 -8.06 5.43 2.91
C ALA A 76 -7.43 4.05 2.71
N ALA A 77 -7.81 3.04 3.50
CA ALA A 77 -7.24 1.70 3.44
C ALA A 77 -8.29 0.60 3.53
N ILE A 78 -7.93 -0.57 3.00
CA ILE A 78 -8.75 -1.78 3.00
C ILE A 78 -7.92 -3.00 3.42
N LEU A 79 -8.58 -3.94 4.11
CA LEU A 79 -8.00 -5.25 4.39
C LEU A 79 -8.17 -6.17 3.19
N THR A 80 -7.09 -6.85 2.82
CA THR A 80 -7.09 -7.91 1.81
C THR A 80 -6.45 -9.17 2.37
N GLN A 81 -6.98 -10.33 1.95
CA GLN A 81 -6.40 -11.66 2.23
C GLN A 81 -5.51 -12.17 1.10
N ARG A 82 -5.25 -11.30 0.13
CA ARG A 82 -4.50 -11.59 -1.08
C ARG A 82 -3.19 -10.81 -1.02
N ASP A 83 -2.10 -11.54 -1.14
CA ASP A 83 -0.76 -10.97 -1.02
C ASP A 83 -0.57 -9.83 -2.05
N PRO A 84 -0.37 -8.60 -1.56
CA PRO A 84 -0.21 -7.45 -2.43
C PRO A 84 1.15 -7.44 -3.14
N SER A 85 2.14 -8.27 -2.78
CA SER A 85 3.39 -8.37 -3.56
C SER A 85 3.14 -8.78 -5.02
N ASN A 86 2.12 -9.61 -5.27
CA ASN A 86 1.68 -9.98 -6.60
C ASN A 86 0.66 -8.99 -7.19
N TYR A 87 -0.08 -8.26 -6.33
CA TYR A 87 -1.20 -7.39 -6.73
C TYR A 87 -0.83 -5.91 -6.88
N LEU A 88 0.21 -5.42 -6.22
CA LEU A 88 0.77 -4.08 -6.42
C LEU A 88 1.30 -3.93 -7.85
N ILE A 89 1.72 -5.04 -8.48
CA ILE A 89 2.01 -5.09 -9.92
C ILE A 89 0.72 -4.99 -10.76
N SER A 90 -0.41 -5.49 -10.28
CA SER A 90 -1.69 -5.46 -11.00
C SER A 90 -2.48 -4.15 -10.84
N LEU A 91 -2.30 -3.42 -9.73
CA LEU A 91 -2.88 -2.08 -9.54
C LEU A 91 -2.15 -0.99 -10.35
N ILE A 92 -0.94 -1.29 -10.85
CA ILE A 92 -0.23 -0.49 -11.88
C ILE A 92 -1.00 -0.52 -13.22
N ASN A 93 -1.87 -1.52 -13.46
CA ASN A 93 -2.58 -1.71 -14.72
C ASN A 93 -4.07 -1.30 -14.67
N GLN A 94 -4.39 -0.15 -14.05
CA GLN A 94 -5.66 0.53 -14.34
C GLN A 94 -5.63 1.35 -15.65
N ASP A 95 -4.47 1.46 -16.31
CA ASP A 95 -4.37 1.75 -17.74
C ASP A 95 -4.18 0.44 -18.52
N LEU A 96 -5.27 -0.05 -19.12
CA LEU A 96 -5.36 -1.30 -19.89
C LEU A 96 -4.48 -1.34 -21.17
N ASP A 97 -3.68 -0.31 -21.46
CA ASP A 97 -2.85 -0.22 -22.67
C ASP A 97 -1.44 -0.82 -22.51
N LEU A 98 -0.93 -1.00 -21.29
CA LEU A 98 0.43 -1.53 -21.07
C LEU A 98 0.51 -3.06 -21.05
N LEU A 99 -0.60 -3.77 -20.89
CA LEU A 99 -0.63 -5.24 -20.86
C LEU A 99 -0.18 -5.87 -22.18
N TYR A 100 -0.36 -5.17 -23.31
CA TYR A 100 0.06 -5.65 -24.64
C TYR A 100 1.56 -5.49 -24.92
N VAL A 101 2.27 -4.66 -24.16
CA VAL A 101 3.68 -4.35 -24.44
C VAL A 101 4.63 -5.34 -23.75
N TYR A 102 4.22 -5.87 -22.60
CA TYR A 102 5.02 -6.83 -21.84
C TYR A 102 4.93 -8.28 -22.35
N ASP A 103 3.87 -8.64 -23.09
CA ASP A 103 3.74 -9.97 -23.75
C ASP A 103 4.70 -10.14 -24.96
N LEU A 104 5.45 -9.10 -25.34
CA LEU A 104 6.42 -9.13 -26.45
C LEU A 104 7.88 -9.09 -26.01
N MET A 105 8.15 -9.05 -24.71
CA MET A 105 9.51 -9.16 -24.16
C MET A 105 9.52 -10.07 -22.93
N ILE A 106 9.29 -11.37 -23.16
CA ILE A 106 9.93 -12.57 -22.55
C ILE A 106 9.05 -13.78 -22.85
#